data_AF-A0A967WF01-F1
#
_entry.id   AF-A0A967WF01-F1
#
_cell.length_a   1.000
_cell.length_b   1.000
_cell.length_c   1.000
_cell.angle_alpha   90.00
_cell.angle_beta   90.00
_cell.angle_gamma   90.00
#
_symmetry.space_group_name_H-M   'P 1'
#
loop_
_entity.id
_entity.type
_entity.pdbx_description
1 polymer ?
#
loop_
_entity_poly.entity_id
_entity_poly.type
_entity_poly.pdbx_seq_one_letter_code
_entity_poly.pdbx_strand_id
1 'polypeptide(L)' 'MEQKETRQIILKAIRSLPPGQRAAIVMRYYLDMSMSETSAETGRPLSTIKWWLRDGRRRLRGLMDAPRVDGSGS' A
#
# COMPACT_ATOMS: atom_id res chain seq x y z
N MET A 1 -7.94 12.22 -19.02
CA MET A 1 -8.63 11.00 -18.55
C MET A 1 -7.66 10.04 -17.85
N GLU A 2 -6.41 9.94 -18.32
CA GLU A 2 -5.26 9.22 -17.72
C GLU A 2 -5.11 9.30 -16.17
N GLN A 3 -5.13 10.50 -15.58
CA GLN A 3 -4.86 10.70 -14.14
C GLN A 3 -5.88 10.02 -13.21
N LYS A 4 -7.15 9.92 -13.64
CA LYS A 4 -8.22 9.32 -12.84
C LYS A 4 -8.08 7.79 -12.79
N GLU A 5 -7.66 7.18 -13.89
CA GLU A 5 -7.51 5.74 -14.00
C GLU A 5 -6.33 5.23 -13.16
N THR A 6 -5.18 5.90 -13.25
CA THR A 6 -4.00 5.61 -12.43
C THR A 6 -4.31 5.70 -10.93
N ARG A 7 -5.06 6.72 -10.51
CA ARG A 7 -5.48 6.87 -9.11
C ARG A 7 -6.36 5.70 -8.63
N GLN A 8 -7.29 5.24 -9.45
CA GLN A 8 -8.17 4.11 -9.08
C GLN A 8 -7.39 2.81 -8.93
N ILE A 9 -6.43 2.56 -9.82
CA ILE A 9 -5.56 1.37 -9.75
C ILE A 9 -4.72 1.38 -8.48
N ILE A 10 -4.11 2.53 -8.13
CA ILE A 10 -3.34 2.68 -6.90
C ILE A 10 -4.22 2.42 -5.67
N LEU A 11 -5.42 3.00 -5.61
CA LEU A 11 -6.34 2.81 -4.49
C LEU A 11 -6.79 1.36 -4.37
N LYS A 12 -7.08 0.68 -5.48
CA LYS A 12 -7.43 -0.75 -5.49
C LYS A 12 -6.26 -1.60 -4.99
N ALA A 13 -5.03 -1.30 -5.44
CA ALA A 13 -3.84 -1.99 -5.01
C ALA A 13 -3.60 -1.82 -3.50
N ILE A 14 -3.71 -0.60 -2.96
CA ILE A 14 -3.59 -0.33 -1.52
C ILE A 14 -4.68 -1.07 -0.72
N ARG A 15 -5.92 -1.12 -1.23
CA ARG A 15 -7.03 -1.84 -0.58
C ARG A 15 -6.80 -3.34 -0.50
N SER A 16 -6.09 -3.93 -1.48
CA SER A 16 -5.74 -5.35 -1.51
C SER A 16 -4.63 -5.75 -0.53
N LEU A 17 -3.93 -4.78 0.07
CA LEU A 17 -2.89 -5.07 1.06
C LEU A 17 -3.49 -5.62 2.37
N PRO A 18 -2.81 -6.56 3.04
CA PRO A 18 -3.14 -6.97 4.39
C PRO A 18 -3.28 -5.75 5.33
N PRO A 19 -4.17 -5.78 6.33
CA PRO A 19 -4.52 -4.60 7.14
C PRO A 19 -3.31 -3.85 7.72
N GLY A 20 -2.32 -4.56 8.28
CA GLY A 20 -1.12 -3.94 8.85
C GLY A 20 -0.22 -3.26 7.80
N GLN A 21 -0.09 -3.84 6.62
CA GLN A 21 0.67 -3.25 5.52
C GLN A 21 -0.04 -2.02 4.98
N ARG A 22 -1.36 -2.11 4.80
CA ARG A 22 -2.20 -0.99 4.39
C ARG A 22 -2.09 0.17 5.37
N ALA A 23 -2.22 -0.11 6.67
CA ALA A 23 -2.10 0.90 7.72
C ALA A 23 -0.74 1.61 7.66
N ALA A 24 0.36 0.85 7.59
CA ALA A 24 1.69 1.42 7.50
C ALA A 24 1.90 2.29 6.24
N ILE A 25 1.38 1.85 5.08
CA ILE A 25 1.45 2.63 3.83
C ILE A 25 0.62 3.91 3.95
N VAL A 26 -0.61 3.84 4.46
CA VAL A 26 -1.48 5.02 4.62
C VAL A 26 -0.86 6.02 5.58
N MET A 27 -0.43 5.58 6.76
CA MET A 27 0.21 6.47 7.75
C MET A 27 1.46 7.13 7.17
N ARG A 28 2.32 6.37 6.47
CA ARG A 28 3.56 6.90 5.92
C ARG A 28 3.37 7.88 4.76
N TYR A 29 2.44 7.60 3.84
CA TYR A 29 2.34 8.36 2.58
C TYR A 29 1.16 9.33 2.52
N TYR A 30 0.11 9.12 3.32
CA TYR A 30 -1.06 10.00 3.37
C TYR A 30 -1.08 10.88 4.62
N LEU A 31 -0.51 10.39 5.74
CA LEU A 31 -0.44 11.15 7.00
C LEU A 31 0.98 11.67 7.30
N ASP A 32 1.94 11.42 6.40
CA ASP A 32 3.35 11.79 6.51
C ASP A 32 4.04 11.35 7.83
N MET A 33 3.52 10.30 8.46
CA MET A 33 4.05 9.81 9.73
C MET A 33 5.38 9.08 9.52
N SER A 34 6.32 9.33 10.42
CA SER A 34 7.54 8.54 10.53
C SER A 34 7.23 7.10 10.96
N MET A 35 8.23 6.21 10.81
CA MET A 35 8.07 4.82 11.27
C MET A 35 7.91 4.75 12.80
N SER A 36 8.49 5.70 13.52
CA SER A 36 8.39 5.78 14.99
C SER A 36 6.99 6.21 15.42
N GLU A 37 6.43 7.25 14.78
CA GLU A 37 5.04 7.68 15.05
C GLU A 37 4.05 6.59 14.66
N THR A 38 4.25 5.92 13.52
CA THR A 38 3.43 4.77 13.11
C THR A 38 3.52 3.62 14.13
N SER A 39 4.71 3.38 14.69
CA SER A 39 4.93 2.36 15.72
C SER A 39 4.17 2.70 17.01
N ALA A 40 4.24 3.96 17.44
CA ALA A 40 3.51 4.45 18.61
C ALA A 40 1.99 4.38 18.39
N GLU A 41 1.49 4.84 17.25
CA GLU A 41 0.07 4.86 16.90
C GLU A 41 -0.54 3.45 16.80
N THR A 42 0.20 2.50 16.21
CA THR A 42 -0.30 1.13 16.02
C THR A 42 -0.01 0.20 17.20
N GLY A 43 0.81 0.62 18.17
CA GLY A 43 1.32 -0.22 19.25
C GLY A 43 2.19 -1.39 18.77
N ARG A 44 2.75 -1.32 17.55
CA ARG A 44 3.56 -2.39 16.95
C ARG A 44 5.04 -2.04 16.95
N PRO A 45 5.94 -3.02 17.13
CA PRO A 45 7.38 -2.77 17.09
C PRO A 45 7.85 -2.13 15.78
N LEU A 46 8.86 -1.28 15.86
CA LEU A 46 9.46 -0.60 14.69
C LEU A 46 9.95 -1.60 13.62
N SER A 47 10.43 -2.77 14.04
CA SER A 47 10.83 -3.88 13.14
C SER A 47 9.65 -4.40 12.32
N THR A 48 8.46 -4.52 12.92
CA THR A 48 7.22 -4.90 12.24
C THR A 48 6.79 -3.82 11.25
N ILE A 49 6.86 -2.54 11.63
CA ILE A 49 6.53 -1.42 10.72
C ILE A 49 7.46 -1.42 9.50
N LYS A 50 8.78 -1.61 9.70
CA LYS A 50 9.75 -1.74 8.61
C LYS A 50 9.39 -2.91 7.68
N TRP A 51 9.03 -4.06 8.26
CA TRP A 51 8.62 -5.23 7.48
C TRP A 51 7.33 -4.98 6.68
N TRP A 52 6.31 -4.38 7.29
CA TRP A 52 5.06 -4.02 6.64
C TRP A 52 5.26 -3.05 5.48
N LEU A 53 6.06 -2.01 5.66
CA LEU A 53 6.39 -1.06 4.61
C LEU A 53 7.16 -1.72 3.46
N ARG A 54 8.11 -2.61 3.78
CA ARG A 54 8.87 -3.35 2.76
C ARG A 54 7.97 -4.29 1.96
N ASP A 55 7.19 -5.12 2.62
CA ASP A 55 6.32 -6.10 1.95
C ASP A 55 5.17 -5.41 1.19
N GLY A 56 4.56 -4.40 1.80
CA GLY A 56 3.52 -3.58 1.17
C GLY A 56 4.02 -2.93 -0.13
N ARG A 57 5.21 -2.29 -0.13
CA ARG A 57 5.81 -1.74 -1.36
C ARG A 57 6.12 -2.80 -2.40
N ARG A 58 6.61 -3.98 -1.99
CA ARG A 58 6.88 -5.09 -2.91
C ARG A 58 5.61 -5.55 -3.60
N ARG A 59 4.51 -5.73 -2.85
CA ARG A 59 3.20 -6.12 -3.40
C ARG A 59 2.63 -5.05 -4.32
N LEU A 60 2.70 -3.77 -3.93
CA LEU A 60 2.24 -2.67 -4.77
C LEU A 60 2.98 -2.63 -6.11
N ARG A 61 4.31 -2.81 -6.10
CA ARG A 61 5.08 -2.93 -7.36
C ARG A 61 4.64 -4.13 -8.20
N GLY A 62 4.50 -5.30 -7.58
CA GLY A 62 4.03 -6.50 -8.30
C GLY A 62 2.66 -6.33 -8.94
N LEU A 63 1.77 -5.53 -8.33
CA LEU A 63 0.45 -5.22 -8.90
C LEU A 63 0.50 -4.19 -10.03
N MET A 64 1.53 -3.34 -10.08
CA MET A 64 1.75 -2.37 -11.15
C MET A 64 2.49 -2.98 -12.34
N ASP A 65 3.39 -3.94 -12.08
CA ASP A 65 4.13 -4.69 -13.10
C ASP A 65 3.32 -5.89 -13.63
N ALA A 66 2.25 -6.29 -12.96
CA ALA A 66 1.35 -7.31 -13.47
C ALA A 66 0.76 -6.80 -14.79
N PRO A 67 0.78 -7.60 -15.88
CA PRO A 67 0.08 -7.23 -17.10
C PRO A 67 -1.36 -6.89 -16.70
N ARG A 68 -1.85 -5.73 -17.16
CA ARG A 68 -3.26 -5.34 -16.98
C ARG A 68 -4.09 -6.48 -17.57
N VAL A 69 -4.54 -7.41 -16.72
CA VAL A 69 -5.57 -8.36 -17.09
C VAL A 69 -6.86 -7.58 -16.92
N ASP A 70 -7.15 -6.72 -17.90
CA ASP A 70 -8.46 -6.15 -18.09
C ASP A 70 -9.39 -7.29 -18.51
N GLY A 71 -10.10 -7.83 -17.51
CA GLY A 71 -11.24 -8.69 -17.76
C GLY A 71 -12.35 -7.91 -18.46
N SER A 72 -12.23 -7.75 -19.77
CA SER A 72 -13.36 -7.73 -20.72
C SER A 72 -13.45 -9.13 -21.32
N GLY A 73 -13.92 -10.07 -20.50
CA GLY A 73 -14.14 -11.46 -20.89
C GLY A 73 -15.44 -11.96 -20.30
N SER A 74 -16.50 -11.86 -21.11
CA SER A 74 -17.89 -12.32 -20.94
C SER A 74 -18.87 -11.31 -20.35
#